data_AF-A0A6P1FRH1-F1
#
_entry.id   AF-A0A6P1FRH1-F1
#
_cell.length_a   1.000
_cell.length_b   1.000
_cell.length_c   1.000
_cell.angle_alpha   90.00
_cell.angle_beta   90.00
_cell.angle_gamma   90.00
#
_symmetry.space_group_name_H-M   'P 1'
#
loop_
_entity.id
_entity.type
_entity.pdbx_description
1 polymer ?
#
loop_
_entity_poly.entity_id
_entity_poly.type
_entity_poly.pdbx_seq_one_letter_code
_entity_poly.pdbx_strand_id
1 'polypeptide(L)'
;MVAAFAAAGIDGIGQVALMLGMVGAVFFGIAVFVGGIVTANAVSTVIAGRTREIALLRLLGASGRSLRGGIVRTGLLQGLLGAAIGLVAGVALVALAAELAIRSGTLPRFDYPLVSPGLVLPLIAVVASTVIASWSGSRRVLAVAPSQAAGSSAEPRYEELRGRTARNVTAIVFVVVGALLLAAGVVLGLTNPGGVLLGLVGGMASFTGVILGAPVLLPPLTALVGRAFGRGPVARLASANAVRNPARSARAVIGLVIGVSLVTMFAVAAATFGSIMQLTGETNPDVIAAFEQFIQVSTAVMSVLLGFSVVLAAVGMVNTLSLSVLQRQRELGLLRALGFTGSQVRSMVVLEAAQMIIAAAVLGIVLGIVYGWCGAISVFGSLPGVGLIPPTVPVPILVAVLVVGVVITVVSAVLPARRATKVSPVAALAVA
;
A
#
# COMPACT_ATOMS: atom_id res chain seq x y z
N MET A 1 -10.76 -27.23 -20.68
CA MET A 1 -10.88 -27.73 -19.29
C MET A 1 -12.35 -27.86 -18.88
N VAL A 2 -13.12 -26.76 -18.76
CA VAL A 2 -14.57 -26.79 -18.43
C VAL A 2 -15.40 -27.71 -19.34
N ALA A 3 -15.17 -27.69 -20.66
CA ALA A 3 -15.88 -28.56 -21.60
C ALA A 3 -15.54 -30.06 -21.47
N ALA A 4 -14.32 -30.41 -21.05
CA ALA A 4 -13.90 -31.80 -20.86
C ALA A 4 -14.45 -32.41 -19.55
N PHE A 5 -14.70 -31.57 -18.55
CA PHE A 5 -15.28 -31.99 -17.26
C PHE A 5 -16.82 -31.97 -17.26
N ALA A 6 -17.46 -31.09 -18.05
CA ALA A 6 -18.91 -31.16 -18.30
C ALA A 6 -19.31 -32.48 -18.97
N ALA A 7 -18.44 -33.03 -19.85
CA ALA A 7 -18.61 -34.35 -20.44
C ALA A 7 -18.49 -35.51 -19.41
N ALA A 8 -17.95 -35.24 -18.21
CA ALA A 8 -17.79 -36.21 -17.12
C ALA A 8 -18.92 -36.14 -16.07
N GLY A 9 -19.97 -35.33 -16.28
CA GLY A 9 -21.17 -35.31 -15.42
C GLY A 9 -21.01 -34.65 -14.05
N ILE A 10 -19.99 -33.82 -13.85
CA ILE A 10 -19.79 -33.08 -12.59
C ILE A 10 -20.44 -31.70 -12.70
N ASP A 11 -21.68 -31.59 -12.24
CA ASP A 11 -22.41 -30.31 -12.15
C ASP A 11 -21.80 -29.40 -11.07
N GLY A 12 -21.73 -28.08 -11.34
CA GLY A 12 -21.25 -27.06 -10.37
C GLY A 12 -19.81 -26.56 -10.58
N ILE A 13 -18.97 -27.22 -11.39
CA ILE A 13 -17.58 -26.76 -11.66
C ILE A 13 -17.54 -25.38 -12.31
N GLY A 14 -18.48 -25.09 -13.21
CA GLY A 14 -18.55 -23.79 -13.87
C GLY A 14 -18.74 -22.64 -12.88
N GLN A 15 -19.51 -22.86 -11.81
CA GLN A 15 -19.76 -21.88 -10.77
C GLN A 15 -18.55 -21.70 -9.86
N VAL A 16 -17.89 -22.79 -9.48
CA VAL A 16 -16.62 -22.73 -8.71
C VAL A 16 -15.51 -22.04 -9.50
N ALA A 17 -15.36 -22.37 -10.79
CA ALA A 17 -14.38 -21.73 -11.67
C ALA A 17 -14.66 -20.23 -11.85
N LEU A 18 -15.94 -19.84 -11.94
CA LEU A 18 -16.36 -18.45 -12.04
C LEU A 18 -16.09 -17.68 -10.73
N MET A 19 -16.35 -18.28 -9.56
CA MET A 19 -15.99 -17.69 -8.26
C MET A 19 -14.48 -17.54 -8.10
N LEU A 20 -13.69 -18.57 -8.42
CA LEU A 20 -12.22 -18.50 -8.39
C LEU A 20 -11.70 -17.44 -9.37
N GLY A 21 -12.33 -17.32 -10.55
CA GLY A 21 -12.02 -16.27 -11.53
C GLY A 21 -12.29 -14.87 -11.00
N MET A 22 -13.42 -14.65 -10.31
CA MET A 22 -13.74 -13.37 -9.67
C MET A 22 -12.77 -13.02 -8.56
N VAL A 23 -12.47 -13.98 -7.67
CA VAL A 23 -11.49 -13.82 -6.60
C VAL A 23 -10.11 -13.48 -7.18
N GLY A 24 -9.69 -14.21 -8.23
CA GLY A 24 -8.46 -13.92 -8.96
C GLY A 24 -8.45 -12.52 -9.59
N ALA A 25 -9.56 -12.07 -10.17
CA ALA A 25 -9.69 -10.73 -10.74
C ALA A 25 -9.60 -9.63 -9.67
N VAL A 26 -10.15 -9.87 -8.47
CA VAL A 26 -10.02 -8.98 -7.31
C VAL A 26 -8.56 -8.85 -6.88
N PHE A 27 -7.87 -9.98 -6.69
CA PHE A 27 -6.45 -9.97 -6.34
C PHE A 27 -5.59 -9.27 -7.38
N PHE A 28 -5.83 -9.58 -8.65
CA PHE A 28 -5.15 -8.96 -9.76
C PHE A 28 -5.36 -7.44 -9.79
N GLY A 29 -6.61 -6.99 -9.65
CA GLY A 29 -6.95 -5.58 -9.59
C GLY A 29 -6.24 -4.87 -8.43
N ILE A 30 -6.33 -5.44 -7.21
CA ILE A 30 -5.66 -4.89 -6.02
C ILE A 30 -4.15 -4.79 -6.24
N ALA A 31 -3.53 -5.84 -6.78
CA ALA A 31 -2.08 -5.88 -7.03
C ALA A 31 -1.63 -4.79 -8.01
N VAL A 32 -2.32 -4.63 -9.14
CA VAL A 32 -2.02 -3.59 -10.14
C VAL A 32 -2.25 -2.18 -9.55
N PHE A 33 -3.33 -1.99 -8.81
CA PHE A 33 -3.68 -0.71 -8.18
C PHE A 33 -2.65 -0.30 -7.12
N VAL A 34 -2.34 -1.18 -6.18
CA VAL A 34 -1.35 -0.93 -5.12
C VAL A 34 0.04 -0.76 -5.71
N GLY A 35 0.45 -1.62 -6.64
CA GLY A 35 1.72 -1.50 -7.35
C GLY A 35 1.86 -0.16 -8.06
N GLY A 36 0.80 0.29 -8.75
CA GLY A 36 0.76 1.60 -9.40
C GLY A 36 0.90 2.77 -8.43
N ILE A 37 0.19 2.75 -7.30
CA ILE A 37 0.28 3.81 -6.28
C ILE A 37 1.67 3.87 -5.65
N VAL A 38 2.22 2.73 -5.26
CA VAL A 38 3.56 2.65 -4.65
C VAL A 38 4.61 3.17 -5.63
N THR A 39 4.52 2.77 -6.90
CA THR A 39 5.41 3.24 -7.98
C THR A 39 5.28 4.75 -8.18
N ALA A 40 4.07 5.29 -8.23
CA ALA A 40 3.84 6.72 -8.41
C ALA A 40 4.44 7.52 -7.24
N ASN A 41 4.28 7.03 -6.00
CA ASN A 41 4.87 7.65 -4.81
C ASN A 41 6.40 7.58 -4.84
N ALA A 42 6.97 6.44 -5.24
CA ALA A 42 8.41 6.27 -5.38
C ALA A 42 9.00 7.28 -6.39
N VAL A 43 8.42 7.36 -7.59
CA VAL A 43 8.84 8.31 -8.63
C VAL A 43 8.72 9.75 -8.14
N SER A 44 7.61 10.12 -7.50
CA SER A 44 7.41 11.47 -6.95
C SER A 44 8.45 11.82 -5.88
N THR A 45 8.83 10.84 -5.06
CA THR A 45 9.80 11.01 -3.98
C THR A 45 11.23 11.15 -4.52
N VAL A 46 11.61 10.34 -5.52
CA VAL A 46 12.91 10.46 -6.21
C VAL A 46 13.04 11.82 -6.89
N ILE A 47 11.99 12.28 -7.57
CA ILE A 47 11.98 13.58 -8.26
C ILE A 47 12.13 14.73 -7.27
N ALA A 48 11.46 14.65 -6.11
CA ALA A 48 11.63 15.64 -5.05
C ALA A 48 13.10 15.71 -4.56
N GLY A 49 13.80 14.57 -4.51
CA GLY A 49 15.22 14.51 -4.17
C GLY A 49 16.16 15.07 -5.25
N ARG A 50 15.74 15.12 -6.51
CA ARG A 50 16.54 15.58 -7.66
C ARG A 50 16.14 16.98 -8.16
N THR A 51 15.43 17.76 -7.35
CA THR A 51 14.89 19.07 -7.76
C THR A 51 15.97 20.02 -8.28
N ARG A 52 17.14 20.11 -7.61
CA ARG A 52 18.25 20.99 -8.03
C ARG A 52 18.84 20.55 -9.37
N GLU A 53 19.03 19.24 -9.57
CA GLU A 53 19.52 18.68 -10.83
C GLU A 53 18.56 18.95 -11.99
N ILE A 54 17.26 18.75 -11.77
CA ILE A 54 16.21 19.07 -12.75
C ILE A 54 16.24 20.56 -13.09
N ALA A 55 16.39 21.43 -12.10
CA ALA A 55 16.47 22.87 -12.32
C ALA A 55 17.71 23.26 -13.14
N LEU A 56 18.88 22.64 -12.87
CA LEU A 56 20.11 22.85 -13.64
C LEU A 56 19.95 22.40 -15.10
N LEU A 57 19.38 21.22 -15.34
CA LEU A 57 19.10 20.76 -16.71
C LEU A 57 18.14 21.70 -17.44
N ARG A 58 17.13 22.24 -16.74
CA ARG A 58 16.21 23.24 -17.29
C ARG A 58 16.90 24.58 -17.57
N LEU A 59 17.90 24.98 -16.78
CA LEU A 59 18.74 26.15 -17.08
C LEU A 59 19.60 25.94 -18.32
N LEU A 60 20.12 24.73 -18.52
CA LEU A 60 20.90 24.34 -19.71
C LEU A 60 20.04 24.17 -20.97
N GLY A 61 18.74 24.52 -20.92
CA GLY A 61 17.82 24.51 -22.06
C GLY A 61 16.92 23.29 -22.18
N ALA A 62 16.99 22.33 -21.26
CA ALA A 62 16.08 21.17 -21.31
C ALA A 62 14.64 21.58 -20.97
N SER A 63 13.68 21.23 -21.83
CA SER A 63 12.27 21.48 -21.54
C SER A 63 11.73 20.58 -20.42
N GLY A 64 10.79 21.06 -19.61
CA GLY A 64 10.14 20.21 -18.60
C GLY A 64 9.41 19.00 -19.20
N ARG A 65 8.91 19.12 -20.44
CA ARG A 65 8.24 18.02 -21.17
C ARG A 65 9.23 16.96 -21.62
N SER A 66 10.41 17.33 -22.10
CA SER A 66 11.45 16.37 -22.51
C SER A 66 11.99 15.61 -21.30
N LEU A 67 12.25 16.29 -20.18
CA LEU A 67 12.64 15.64 -18.92
C LEU A 67 11.58 14.66 -18.41
N ARG A 68 10.30 15.08 -18.42
CA ARG A 68 9.19 14.20 -18.04
C ARG A 68 9.05 13.00 -19.00
N GLY A 69 9.20 13.22 -20.29
CA GLY A 69 9.19 12.16 -21.31
C GLY A 69 10.31 11.15 -21.10
N GLY A 70 11.51 11.61 -20.74
CA GLY A 70 12.63 10.75 -20.34
C GLY A 70 12.27 9.83 -19.18
N ILE A 71 11.69 10.38 -18.11
CA ILE A 71 11.27 9.60 -16.92
C ILE A 71 10.21 8.57 -17.28
N VAL A 72 9.22 8.91 -18.11
CA VAL A 72 8.18 7.97 -18.55
C VAL A 72 8.76 6.85 -19.41
N ARG A 73 9.73 7.13 -20.29
CA ARG A 73 10.44 6.12 -21.08
C ARG A 73 11.26 5.18 -20.19
N THR A 74 11.95 5.71 -19.19
CA THR A 74 12.62 4.88 -18.18
C THR A 74 11.61 4.03 -17.42
N GLY A 75 10.46 4.58 -17.08
CA GLY A 75 9.35 3.86 -16.45
C GLY A 75 8.82 2.70 -17.31
N LEU A 76 8.74 2.87 -18.63
CA LEU A 76 8.38 1.79 -19.55
C LEU A 76 9.40 0.65 -19.51
N LEU A 77 10.70 0.96 -19.57
CA LEU A 77 11.76 -0.05 -19.48
C LEU A 77 11.75 -0.77 -18.13
N GLN A 78 11.56 -0.04 -17.04
CA GLN A 78 11.42 -0.62 -15.70
C GLN A 78 10.16 -1.50 -15.59
N GLY A 79 9.06 -1.09 -16.21
CA GLY A 79 7.82 -1.87 -16.28
C GLY A 79 8.02 -3.17 -17.05
N LEU A 80 8.69 -3.13 -18.21
CA LEU A 80 8.99 -4.32 -19.01
C LEU A 80 9.91 -5.30 -18.26
N LEU A 81 11.01 -4.80 -17.69
CA LEU A 81 11.93 -5.61 -16.90
C LEU A 81 11.25 -6.19 -15.65
N GLY A 82 10.49 -5.37 -14.94
CA GLY A 82 9.73 -5.79 -13.76
C GLY A 82 8.69 -6.84 -14.08
N ALA A 83 7.97 -6.70 -15.19
CA ALA A 83 6.98 -7.67 -15.66
C ALA A 83 7.65 -9.00 -16.06
N ALA A 84 8.80 -8.95 -16.74
CA ALA A 84 9.56 -10.15 -17.12
C ALA A 84 10.12 -10.90 -15.89
N ILE A 85 10.78 -10.17 -14.97
CA ILE A 85 11.31 -10.74 -13.72
C ILE A 85 10.16 -11.30 -12.88
N GLY A 86 9.07 -10.55 -12.76
CA GLY A 86 7.87 -10.96 -12.02
C GLY A 86 7.21 -12.20 -12.59
N LEU A 87 7.15 -12.33 -13.92
CA LEU A 87 6.64 -13.53 -14.60
C LEU A 87 7.50 -14.75 -14.28
N VAL A 88 8.82 -14.65 -14.45
CA VAL A 88 9.75 -15.76 -14.19
C VAL A 88 9.71 -16.18 -12.73
N ALA A 89 9.81 -15.22 -11.81
CA ALA A 89 9.76 -15.49 -10.37
C ALA A 89 8.39 -16.05 -9.94
N GLY A 90 7.29 -15.52 -10.50
CA GLY A 90 5.94 -15.98 -10.22
C GLY A 90 5.70 -17.42 -10.69
N VAL A 91 6.09 -17.74 -11.92
CA VAL A 91 6.01 -19.11 -12.48
C VAL A 91 6.86 -20.07 -11.65
N ALA A 92 8.10 -19.69 -11.32
CA ALA A 92 8.98 -20.52 -10.50
C ALA A 92 8.40 -20.79 -9.09
N LEU A 93 7.80 -19.76 -8.47
CA LEU A 93 7.19 -19.89 -7.15
C LEU A 93 5.93 -20.77 -7.18
N VAL A 94 5.09 -20.64 -8.21
CA VAL A 94 3.93 -21.51 -8.40
C VAL A 94 4.37 -22.96 -8.67
N ALA A 95 5.39 -23.17 -9.49
CA ALA A 95 5.95 -24.50 -9.75
C ALA A 95 6.48 -25.15 -8.48
N LEU A 96 7.24 -24.40 -7.68
CA LEU A 96 7.77 -24.87 -6.40
C LEU A 96 6.64 -25.19 -5.41
N ALA A 97 5.63 -24.31 -5.30
CA ALA A 97 4.50 -24.51 -4.41
C ALA A 97 3.66 -25.74 -4.82
N ALA A 98 3.42 -25.94 -6.12
CA ALA A 98 2.72 -27.11 -6.65
C ALA A 98 3.49 -28.40 -6.34
N GLU A 99 4.80 -28.43 -6.58
CA GLU A 99 5.65 -29.59 -6.27
C GLU A 99 5.67 -29.92 -4.78
N LEU A 100 5.79 -28.91 -3.91
CA LEU A 100 5.74 -29.10 -2.45
C LEU A 100 4.36 -29.62 -2.00
N ALA A 101 3.28 -29.10 -2.57
CA ALA A 101 1.92 -29.56 -2.29
C ALA A 101 1.66 -30.99 -2.77
N ILE A 102 2.26 -31.40 -3.89
CA ILE A 102 2.22 -32.79 -4.37
C ILE A 102 2.99 -33.71 -3.41
N ARG A 103 4.20 -33.31 -2.98
CA ARG A 103 5.03 -34.12 -2.07
C ARG A 103 4.43 -34.29 -0.69
N SER A 104 3.71 -33.28 -0.21
CA SER A 104 3.00 -33.31 1.07
C SER A 104 1.66 -34.05 0.99
N GLY A 105 1.27 -34.54 -0.20
CA GLY A 105 0.00 -35.24 -0.41
C GLY A 105 -1.23 -34.32 -0.43
N THR A 106 -1.04 -33.00 -0.40
CA THR A 106 -2.14 -32.01 -0.43
C THR A 106 -2.74 -31.86 -1.82
N LEU A 107 -1.94 -32.02 -2.87
CA LEU A 107 -2.38 -31.97 -4.26
C LEU A 107 -2.12 -33.30 -4.99
N PRO A 108 -3.08 -33.80 -5.78
CA PRO A 108 -2.85 -34.92 -6.69
C PRO A 108 -1.86 -34.53 -7.81
N ARG A 109 -1.15 -35.53 -8.34
CA ARG A 109 -0.27 -35.34 -9.50
C ARG A 109 -1.12 -35.18 -10.76
N PHE A 110 -1.25 -33.94 -11.22
CA PHE A 110 -1.84 -33.58 -12.51
C PHE A 110 -0.87 -32.71 -13.33
N ASP A 111 -1.12 -32.59 -14.63
CA ASP A 111 -0.46 -31.58 -15.46
C ASP A 111 -1.04 -30.20 -15.14
N TYR A 112 -0.35 -29.48 -14.25
CA TYR A 112 -0.68 -28.10 -13.92
C TYR A 112 -0.03 -27.15 -14.95
N PRO A 113 -0.79 -26.52 -15.86
CA PRO A 113 -0.21 -25.62 -16.86
C PRO A 113 0.34 -24.36 -16.20
N LEU A 114 1.65 -24.31 -16.00
CA LEU A 114 2.36 -23.19 -15.37
C LEU A 114 2.33 -21.90 -16.20
N VAL A 115 2.26 -22.05 -17.52
CA VAL A 115 2.20 -20.93 -18.46
C VAL A 115 0.90 -21.04 -19.24
N SER A 116 0.08 -19.98 -19.17
CA SER A 116 -1.16 -19.88 -19.92
C SER A 116 -1.23 -18.56 -20.70
N PRO A 117 -2.00 -18.51 -21.81
CA PRO A 117 -2.25 -17.25 -22.53
C PRO A 117 -2.82 -16.12 -21.65
N GLY A 118 -3.48 -16.48 -20.54
CA GLY A 118 -4.01 -15.52 -19.57
C GLY A 118 -2.93 -14.67 -18.88
N LEU A 119 -1.66 -15.10 -18.86
CA LEU A 119 -0.55 -14.36 -18.27
C LEU A 119 -0.17 -13.07 -19.04
N VAL A 120 -0.62 -12.95 -20.29
CA VAL A 120 -0.41 -11.74 -21.10
C VAL A 120 -1.09 -10.52 -20.45
N LEU A 121 -2.28 -10.70 -19.88
CA LEU A 121 -3.04 -9.59 -19.29
C LEU A 121 -2.32 -9.00 -18.07
N PRO A 122 -1.83 -9.80 -17.09
CA PRO A 122 -0.99 -9.28 -16.01
C PRO A 122 0.29 -8.60 -16.48
N LEU A 123 0.96 -9.14 -17.49
CA LEU A 123 2.18 -8.53 -18.04
C LEU A 123 1.90 -7.12 -18.58
N ILE A 124 0.85 -6.98 -19.39
CA ILE A 124 0.41 -5.70 -19.94
C ILE A 124 0.01 -4.74 -18.81
N ALA A 125 -0.74 -5.20 -17.82
CA ALA A 125 -1.20 -4.37 -16.73
C ALA A 125 -0.07 -3.87 -15.83
N VAL A 126 0.97 -4.67 -15.57
CA VAL A 126 2.17 -4.23 -14.84
C VAL A 126 2.90 -3.14 -15.62
N VAL A 127 3.11 -3.33 -16.92
CA VAL A 127 3.76 -2.32 -17.77
C VAL A 127 2.93 -1.03 -17.81
N ALA A 128 1.63 -1.15 -18.10
CA ALA A 128 0.72 -0.01 -18.20
C ALA A 128 0.62 0.75 -16.87
N SER A 129 0.44 0.05 -15.75
CA SER A 129 0.38 0.67 -14.43
C SER A 129 1.70 1.38 -14.07
N THR A 130 2.85 0.79 -14.40
CA THR A 130 4.17 1.42 -14.19
C THR A 130 4.34 2.69 -15.02
N VAL A 131 3.89 2.69 -16.27
CA VAL A 131 3.92 3.87 -17.15
C VAL A 131 2.99 4.96 -16.64
N ILE A 132 1.74 4.63 -16.29
CA ILE A 132 0.77 5.57 -15.73
C ILE A 132 1.27 6.14 -14.39
N ALA A 133 1.85 5.29 -13.54
CA ALA A 133 2.44 5.67 -12.26
C ALA A 133 3.63 6.62 -12.46
N SER A 134 4.52 6.32 -13.41
CA SER A 134 5.66 7.17 -13.76
C SER A 134 5.20 8.51 -14.34
N TRP A 135 4.15 8.51 -15.18
CA TRP A 135 3.57 9.72 -15.74
C TRP A 135 2.91 10.60 -14.68
N SER A 136 2.17 10.01 -13.74
CA SER A 136 1.50 10.74 -12.65
C SER A 136 2.51 11.25 -11.61
N GLY A 137 3.46 10.42 -11.19
CA GLY A 137 4.50 10.75 -10.22
C GLY A 137 5.48 11.83 -10.72
N SER A 138 5.68 11.92 -12.04
CA SER A 138 6.57 12.91 -12.68
C SER A 138 5.98 14.28 -12.95
N ARG A 139 4.70 14.53 -12.61
CA ARG A 139 4.06 15.84 -12.84
C ARG A 139 4.83 17.02 -12.24
N ARG A 140 5.49 16.83 -11.08
CA ARG A 140 6.26 17.89 -10.41
C ARG A 140 7.42 18.44 -11.24
N VAL A 141 8.00 17.65 -12.16
CA VAL A 141 9.09 18.09 -13.03
C VAL A 141 8.71 19.34 -13.83
N LEU A 142 7.43 19.44 -14.21
CA LEU A 142 6.91 20.58 -14.97
C LEU A 142 6.89 21.87 -14.16
N ALA A 143 6.74 21.77 -12.83
CA ALA A 143 6.66 22.90 -11.93
C ALA A 143 8.02 23.41 -11.42
N VAL A 144 9.12 22.66 -11.65
CA VAL A 144 10.47 23.06 -11.21
C VAL A 144 10.99 24.24 -12.03
N ALA A 145 11.10 25.43 -11.46
CA ALA A 145 11.61 26.60 -12.20
C ALA A 145 13.14 26.53 -12.37
N PRO A 146 13.71 27.00 -13.50
CA PRO A 146 15.17 27.03 -13.69
C PRO A 146 15.89 27.86 -12.62
N SER A 147 15.26 28.94 -12.14
CA SER A 147 15.77 29.79 -11.06
C SER A 147 15.99 29.04 -9.74
N GLN A 148 15.29 27.92 -9.49
CA GLN A 148 15.49 27.10 -8.30
C GLN A 148 16.88 26.45 -8.23
N ALA A 149 17.62 26.42 -9.34
CA ALA A 149 19.00 25.94 -9.35
C ALA A 149 19.97 26.90 -8.64
N ALA A 150 19.64 28.21 -8.59
CA ALA A 150 20.46 29.24 -7.97
C ALA A 150 20.31 29.32 -6.43
N GLY A 151 19.62 28.34 -5.81
CA GLY A 151 19.43 28.28 -4.37
C GLY A 151 18.39 29.26 -3.81
N SER A 152 17.79 30.11 -4.66
CA SER A 152 16.67 30.94 -4.24
C SER A 152 15.41 30.07 -4.09
N SER A 153 15.00 29.93 -2.85
CA SER A 153 13.74 29.33 -2.45
C SER A 153 12.62 30.28 -2.88
N ALA A 154 12.17 30.17 -4.13
CA ALA A 154 10.95 30.84 -4.56
C ALA A 154 9.77 30.32 -3.70
N GLU A 155 9.27 31.17 -2.80
CA GLU A 155 8.14 30.87 -1.92
C GLU A 155 6.85 30.59 -2.73
N PRO A 156 6.29 29.38 -2.67
CA PRO A 156 5.02 29.10 -3.33
C PRO A 156 3.85 29.43 -2.37
N ARG A 157 3.56 30.73 -2.16
CA ARG A 157 2.58 31.15 -1.11
C ARG A 157 1.12 31.22 -1.59
N TYR A 158 0.85 31.39 -2.88
CA TYR A 158 -0.52 31.62 -3.40
C TYR A 158 -1.10 30.43 -4.20
N GLU A 159 -0.31 29.73 -5.01
CA GLU A 159 -0.77 28.53 -5.74
C GLU A 159 -1.00 27.30 -4.83
N GLU A 160 -0.24 27.17 -3.74
CA GLU A 160 -0.43 26.09 -2.77
C GLU A 160 -1.78 26.15 -2.05
N LEU A 161 -2.35 27.36 -1.86
CA LEU A 161 -3.65 27.52 -1.17
C LEU A 161 -4.81 27.07 -2.07
N ARG A 162 -4.82 27.47 -3.35
CA ARG A 162 -5.87 27.08 -4.31
C ARG A 162 -5.80 25.59 -4.68
N GLY A 163 -4.59 25.03 -4.74
CA GLY A 163 -4.37 23.60 -4.95
C GLY A 163 -4.81 22.71 -3.77
N ARG A 164 -4.80 23.23 -2.54
CA ARG A 164 -5.28 22.49 -1.34
C ARG A 164 -6.78 22.26 -1.39
N THR A 165 -7.58 23.27 -1.71
CA THR A 165 -9.04 23.14 -1.76
C THR A 165 -9.46 22.20 -2.88
N ALA A 166 -8.92 22.35 -4.09
CA ALA A 166 -9.22 21.46 -5.21
C ALA A 166 -8.87 20.00 -4.88
N ARG A 167 -7.70 19.75 -4.30
CA ARG A 167 -7.30 18.40 -3.87
C ARG A 167 -8.24 17.83 -2.81
N ASN A 168 -8.63 18.63 -1.82
CA ASN A 168 -9.51 18.18 -0.75
C ASN A 168 -10.92 17.86 -1.29
N VAL A 169 -11.44 18.69 -2.19
CA VAL A 169 -12.71 18.41 -2.88
C VAL A 169 -12.61 17.12 -3.69
N THR A 170 -11.56 16.96 -4.50
CA THR A 170 -11.32 15.71 -5.23
C THR A 170 -11.23 14.50 -4.29
N ALA A 171 -10.50 14.62 -3.17
CA ALA A 171 -10.40 13.56 -2.18
C ALA A 171 -11.78 13.17 -1.61
N ILE A 172 -12.59 14.15 -1.21
CA ILE A 172 -13.95 13.92 -0.69
C ILE A 172 -14.83 13.26 -1.75
N VAL A 173 -14.81 13.75 -3.00
CA VAL A 173 -15.59 13.16 -4.10
C VAL A 173 -15.20 11.69 -4.31
N PHE A 174 -13.91 11.37 -4.36
CA PHE A 174 -13.45 9.98 -4.49
C PHE A 174 -13.86 9.10 -3.30
N VAL A 175 -13.78 9.61 -2.07
CA VAL A 175 -14.26 8.89 -0.87
C VAL A 175 -15.75 8.63 -0.94
N VAL A 176 -16.57 9.64 -1.23
CA VAL A 176 -18.03 9.53 -1.24
C VAL A 176 -18.49 8.63 -2.38
N VAL A 177 -18.04 8.89 -3.62
CA VAL A 177 -18.41 8.06 -4.78
C VAL A 177 -17.92 6.63 -4.59
N GLY A 178 -16.68 6.45 -4.10
CA GLY A 178 -16.14 5.13 -3.83
C GLY A 178 -16.92 4.38 -2.74
N ALA A 179 -17.31 5.06 -1.66
CA ALA A 179 -18.11 4.46 -0.59
C ALA A 179 -19.52 4.07 -1.07
N LEU A 180 -20.15 4.90 -1.91
CA LEU A 180 -21.44 4.58 -2.53
C LEU A 180 -21.34 3.35 -3.45
N LEU A 181 -20.30 3.29 -4.29
CA LEU A 181 -20.05 2.13 -5.16
C LEU A 181 -19.71 0.87 -4.34
N LEU A 182 -18.96 1.02 -3.25
CA LEU A 182 -18.63 -0.08 -2.34
C LEU A 182 -19.89 -0.62 -1.66
N ALA A 183 -20.75 0.26 -1.14
CA ALA A 183 -22.04 -0.10 -0.54
C ALA A 183 -22.96 -0.76 -1.57
N ALA A 184 -23.02 -0.24 -2.80
CA ALA A 184 -23.75 -0.87 -3.90
C ALA A 184 -23.20 -2.27 -4.24
N GLY A 185 -21.87 -2.44 -4.20
CA GLY A 185 -21.21 -3.73 -4.36
C GLY A 185 -21.59 -4.73 -3.27
N VAL A 186 -21.68 -4.28 -2.01
CA VAL A 186 -22.14 -5.10 -0.89
C VAL A 186 -23.60 -5.51 -1.07
N VAL A 187 -24.49 -4.56 -1.38
CA VAL A 187 -25.92 -4.83 -1.59
C VAL A 187 -26.13 -5.79 -2.75
N LEU A 188 -25.43 -5.58 -3.87
CA LEU A 188 -25.46 -6.51 -5.00
C LEU A 188 -24.88 -7.88 -4.61
N GLY A 189 -23.85 -7.90 -3.78
CA GLY A 189 -23.21 -9.10 -3.23
C GLY A 189 -24.12 -9.99 -2.39
N LEU A 190 -25.20 -9.42 -1.83
CA LEU A 190 -26.22 -10.18 -1.10
C LEU A 190 -27.10 -11.04 -2.03
N THR A 191 -27.12 -10.75 -3.32
CA THR A 191 -27.94 -11.50 -4.30
C THR A 191 -27.11 -12.12 -5.42
N ASN A 192 -25.95 -11.55 -5.72
CA ASN A 192 -25.07 -11.97 -6.81
C ASN A 192 -23.60 -11.83 -6.41
N PRO A 193 -22.77 -12.90 -6.52
CA PRO A 193 -21.35 -12.85 -6.18
C PRO A 193 -20.54 -11.85 -7.03
N GLY A 194 -21.07 -11.43 -8.19
CA GLY A 194 -20.50 -10.36 -9.01
C GLY A 194 -20.45 -8.98 -8.33
N GLY A 195 -21.17 -8.80 -7.21
CA GLY A 195 -21.10 -7.60 -6.37
C GLY A 195 -19.68 -7.23 -5.95
N VAL A 196 -18.79 -8.23 -5.78
CA VAL A 196 -17.38 -7.99 -5.41
C VAL A 196 -16.62 -7.16 -6.46
N LEU A 197 -16.94 -7.27 -7.74
CA LEU A 197 -16.25 -6.50 -8.79
C LEU A 197 -16.62 -5.02 -8.73
N LEU A 198 -17.89 -4.71 -8.43
CA LEU A 198 -18.32 -3.35 -8.18
C LEU A 198 -17.73 -2.82 -6.86
N GLY A 199 -17.73 -3.66 -5.83
CA GLY A 199 -17.09 -3.39 -4.54
C GLY A 199 -15.60 -3.08 -4.68
N LEU A 200 -14.90 -3.79 -5.57
CA LEU A 200 -13.49 -3.55 -5.89
C LEU A 200 -13.27 -2.15 -6.45
N VAL A 201 -14.07 -1.73 -7.44
CA VAL A 201 -13.99 -0.40 -8.04
C VAL A 201 -14.30 0.68 -6.99
N GLY A 202 -15.33 0.47 -6.18
CA GLY A 202 -15.66 1.37 -5.07
C GLY A 202 -14.56 1.47 -4.00
N GLY A 203 -13.97 0.34 -3.63
CA GLY A 203 -12.84 0.26 -2.72
C GLY A 203 -11.60 0.99 -3.25
N MET A 204 -11.24 0.79 -4.51
CA MET A 204 -10.12 1.52 -5.14
C MET A 204 -10.36 3.02 -5.21
N ALA A 205 -11.57 3.45 -5.60
CA ALA A 205 -11.94 4.86 -5.67
C ALA A 205 -11.91 5.52 -4.29
N SER A 206 -12.55 4.91 -3.29
CA SER A 206 -12.59 5.45 -1.92
C SER A 206 -11.20 5.48 -1.29
N PHE A 207 -10.41 4.42 -1.46
CA PHE A 207 -9.03 4.36 -0.97
C PHE A 207 -8.13 5.39 -1.63
N THR A 208 -8.29 5.65 -2.94
CA THR A 208 -7.61 6.75 -3.63
C THR A 208 -7.97 8.10 -3.01
N GLY A 209 -9.25 8.32 -2.69
CA GLY A 209 -9.73 9.50 -1.99
C GLY A 209 -9.08 9.68 -0.62
N VAL A 210 -8.97 8.60 0.16
CA VAL A 210 -8.29 8.62 1.47
C VAL A 210 -6.81 8.98 1.33
N ILE A 211 -6.10 8.41 0.35
CA ILE A 211 -4.69 8.74 0.08
C ILE A 211 -4.53 10.22 -0.31
N LEU A 212 -5.41 10.74 -1.18
CA LEU A 212 -5.39 12.15 -1.56
C LEU A 212 -5.69 13.09 -0.38
N GLY A 213 -6.54 12.64 0.55
CA GLY A 213 -6.90 13.31 1.79
C GLY A 213 -5.89 13.12 2.94
N ALA A 214 -4.92 12.21 2.80
CA ALA A 214 -3.97 11.87 3.86
C ALA A 214 -3.22 13.06 4.49
N PRO A 215 -2.83 14.13 3.75
CA PRO A 215 -2.21 15.31 4.37
C PRO A 215 -3.12 16.10 5.32
N VAL A 216 -4.43 15.86 5.29
CA VAL A 216 -5.40 16.44 6.23
C VAL A 216 -5.72 15.46 7.37
N LEU A 217 -5.82 14.16 7.04
CA LEU A 217 -6.20 13.11 7.98
C LEU A 217 -5.07 12.72 8.95
N LEU A 218 -3.83 12.64 8.48
CA LEU A 218 -2.72 12.12 9.27
C LEU A 218 -2.20 13.05 10.39
N PRO A 219 -2.08 14.38 10.21
CA PRO A 219 -1.59 15.27 11.26
C PRO A 219 -2.36 15.23 12.59
N PRO A 220 -3.71 15.24 12.63
CA PRO A 220 -4.43 15.11 13.90
C PRO A 220 -4.24 13.72 14.53
N LEU A 221 -4.14 12.66 13.72
CA LEU A 221 -3.88 11.31 14.20
C LEU A 221 -2.47 11.20 14.82
N THR A 222 -1.45 11.74 14.16
CA THR A 222 -0.07 11.75 14.71
C THR A 222 0.04 12.63 15.95
N ALA A 223 -0.70 13.74 16.02
CA ALA A 223 -0.77 14.57 17.22
C ALA A 223 -1.43 13.82 18.40
N LEU A 224 -2.51 13.07 18.14
CA LEU A 224 -3.18 12.25 19.15
C LEU A 224 -2.26 11.14 19.67
N VAL A 225 -1.64 10.39 18.76
CA VAL A 225 -0.66 9.35 19.10
C VAL A 225 0.52 9.94 19.87
N GLY A 226 1.01 11.11 19.46
CA GLY A 226 2.12 11.79 20.12
C GLY A 226 1.86 12.11 21.60
N ARG A 227 0.60 12.30 22.02
CA ARG A 227 0.24 12.50 23.43
C ARG A 227 0.52 11.27 24.30
N ALA A 228 0.50 10.06 23.72
CA ALA A 228 0.76 8.81 24.44
C ALA A 228 2.26 8.57 24.70
N PHE A 229 3.16 9.18 23.92
CA PHE A 229 4.62 8.99 24.03
C PHE A 229 5.28 9.89 25.09
N GLY A 230 4.49 10.57 25.93
CA GLY A 230 4.96 11.38 27.05
C GLY A 230 5.13 12.87 26.73
N ARG A 231 5.36 13.66 27.78
CA ARG A 231 5.44 15.14 27.72
C ARG A 231 6.87 15.69 27.63
N GLY A 232 7.88 14.82 27.56
CA GLY A 232 9.28 15.23 27.49
C GLY A 232 9.62 16.08 26.25
N PRO A 233 10.69 16.90 26.30
CA PRO A 233 11.06 17.79 25.20
C PRO A 233 11.26 17.07 23.86
N VAL A 234 11.89 15.89 23.89
CA VAL A 234 12.16 15.05 22.71
C VAL A 234 10.87 14.54 22.07
N ALA A 235 9.91 14.06 22.88
CA ALA A 235 8.63 13.54 22.39
C ALA A 235 7.73 14.65 21.84
N ARG A 236 7.70 15.82 22.49
CA ARG A 236 7.00 17.01 22.00
C ARG A 236 7.59 17.51 20.67
N LEU A 237 8.91 17.54 20.56
CA LEU A 237 9.60 17.97 19.35
C LEU A 237 9.37 17.00 18.19
N ALA A 238 9.36 15.69 18.44
CA ALA A 238 9.02 14.67 17.46
C ALA A 238 7.59 14.86 16.91
N SER A 239 6.60 15.03 17.79
CA SER A 239 5.20 15.23 17.39
C SER A 239 5.00 16.56 16.66
N ALA A 240 5.61 17.64 17.14
CA ALA A 240 5.56 18.94 16.49
C ALA A 240 6.18 18.91 15.08
N ASN A 241 7.28 18.17 14.90
CA ASN A 241 7.92 17.98 13.60
C ASN A 241 7.01 17.27 12.60
N ALA A 242 6.34 16.20 13.02
CA ALA A 242 5.44 15.43 12.16
C ALA A 242 4.25 16.27 11.67
N VAL A 243 3.72 17.17 12.51
CA VAL A 243 2.56 18.01 12.22
C VAL A 243 2.92 19.23 11.36
N ARG A 244 4.13 19.78 11.49
CA ARG A 244 4.56 21.00 10.79
C ARG A 244 4.64 20.83 9.26
N ASN A 245 4.95 19.64 8.76
CA ASN A 245 5.12 19.35 7.33
C ASN A 245 4.21 18.22 6.85
N PRO A 246 2.88 18.41 6.87
CA PRO A 246 1.90 17.32 6.76
C PRO A 246 1.95 16.59 5.41
N ALA A 247 2.21 17.29 4.30
CA ALA A 247 2.33 16.68 2.98
C ALA A 247 3.60 15.83 2.80
N ARG A 248 4.64 16.06 3.62
CA ARG A 248 5.86 15.24 3.62
C ARG A 248 5.63 14.00 4.50
N SER A 249 5.13 14.20 5.72
CA SER A 249 4.80 13.11 6.65
C SER A 249 3.80 12.14 6.03
N ALA A 250 2.77 12.65 5.33
CA ALA A 250 1.79 11.82 4.65
C ALA A 250 2.41 10.90 3.58
N ARG A 251 3.36 11.40 2.77
CA ARG A 251 4.04 10.58 1.74
C ARG A 251 4.86 9.44 2.34
N ALA A 252 5.46 9.66 3.50
CA ALA A 252 6.18 8.63 4.24
C ALA A 252 5.25 7.55 4.80
N VAL A 253 4.05 7.95 5.21
CA VAL A 253 3.07 7.08 5.86
C VAL A 253 2.19 6.31 4.87
N ILE A 254 1.93 6.85 3.67
CA ILE A 254 1.02 6.22 2.69
C ILE A 254 1.40 4.77 2.36
N GLY A 255 2.67 4.48 2.09
CA GLY A 255 3.09 3.11 1.77
C GLY A 255 2.80 2.10 2.88
N LEU A 256 2.89 2.56 4.13
CA LEU A 256 2.61 1.76 5.30
C LEU A 256 1.10 1.63 5.56
N VAL A 257 0.32 2.69 5.37
CA VAL A 257 -1.15 2.62 5.41
C VAL A 257 -1.64 1.58 4.42
N ILE A 258 -1.09 1.56 3.20
CA ILE A 258 -1.41 0.55 2.18
C ILE A 258 -1.10 -0.85 2.68
N GLY A 259 0.13 -1.09 3.15
CA GLY A 259 0.54 -2.41 3.66
C GLY A 259 -0.36 -2.89 4.80
N VAL A 260 -0.57 -2.08 5.83
CA VAL A 260 -1.41 -2.44 6.98
C VAL A 260 -2.88 -2.64 6.56
N SER A 261 -3.40 -1.81 5.66
CA SER A 261 -4.77 -1.95 5.15
C SER A 261 -4.96 -3.25 4.41
N LEU A 262 -4.05 -3.62 3.51
CA LEU A 262 -4.14 -4.86 2.74
C LEU A 262 -4.08 -6.09 3.65
N VAL A 263 -3.12 -6.12 4.56
CA VAL A 263 -3.00 -7.23 5.50
C VAL A 263 -4.25 -7.37 6.35
N THR A 264 -4.74 -6.26 6.91
CA THR A 264 -5.93 -6.26 7.75
C THR A 264 -7.18 -6.64 6.94
N MET A 265 -7.30 -6.13 5.71
CA MET A 265 -8.38 -6.46 4.77
C MET A 265 -8.47 -7.96 4.53
N PHE A 266 -7.36 -8.61 4.18
CA PHE A 266 -7.37 -10.04 3.92
C PHE A 266 -7.59 -10.86 5.18
N ALA A 267 -7.03 -10.46 6.32
CA ALA A 267 -7.25 -11.14 7.59
C ALA A 267 -8.72 -11.08 8.03
N VAL A 268 -9.34 -9.90 7.94
CA VAL A 268 -10.76 -9.70 8.28
C VAL A 268 -11.66 -10.43 7.28
N ALA A 269 -11.34 -10.39 5.99
CA ALA A 269 -12.11 -11.11 4.98
C ALA A 269 -12.07 -12.62 5.22
N ALA A 270 -10.90 -13.19 5.50
CA ALA A 270 -10.73 -14.61 5.79
C ALA A 270 -11.42 -15.02 7.10
N ALA A 271 -11.28 -14.23 8.17
CA ALA A 271 -11.95 -14.50 9.44
C ALA A 271 -13.48 -14.42 9.31
N THR A 272 -13.98 -13.42 8.58
CA THR A 272 -15.41 -13.25 8.32
C THR A 272 -15.94 -14.41 7.49
N PHE A 273 -15.21 -14.83 6.45
CA PHE A 273 -15.55 -16.02 5.67
C PHE A 273 -15.64 -17.28 6.54
N GLY A 274 -14.69 -17.49 7.45
CA GLY A 274 -14.74 -18.60 8.41
C GLY A 274 -16.00 -18.57 9.27
N SER A 275 -16.41 -17.40 9.75
CA SER A 275 -17.67 -17.23 10.50
C SER A 275 -18.91 -17.49 9.64
N ILE A 276 -18.92 -17.04 8.37
CA ILE A 276 -20.00 -17.32 7.42
C ILE A 276 -20.19 -18.83 7.23
N MET A 277 -19.09 -19.56 7.02
CA MET A 277 -19.14 -21.00 6.82
C MET A 277 -19.61 -21.76 8.06
N GLN A 278 -19.28 -21.29 9.27
CA GLN A 278 -19.82 -21.86 10.51
C GLN A 278 -21.34 -21.68 10.64
N LEU A 279 -21.89 -20.58 10.12
CA LEU A 279 -23.33 -20.30 10.14
C LEU A 279 -24.09 -21.12 9.09
N THR A 280 -23.48 -21.38 7.94
CA THR A 280 -24.07 -22.19 6.86
C THR A 280 -23.86 -23.70 7.08
N GLY A 281 -23.00 -24.10 7.99
CA GLY A 281 -22.59 -25.49 8.21
C GLY A 281 -23.69 -26.39 8.77
N GLU A 282 -24.27 -27.22 7.91
CA GLU A 282 -24.98 -28.45 8.26
C GLU A 282 -24.04 -29.49 8.91
N THR A 283 -24.59 -30.37 9.75
CA THR A 283 -23.91 -31.28 10.71
C THR A 283 -23.08 -32.43 10.10
N ASN A 284 -22.75 -32.38 8.80
CA ASN A 284 -22.16 -33.51 8.09
C ASN A 284 -20.61 -33.55 8.22
N PRO A 285 -20.00 -34.60 8.79
CA PRO A 285 -18.57 -34.67 9.10
C PRO A 285 -17.63 -34.49 7.89
N ASP A 286 -18.01 -35.01 6.72
CA ASP A 286 -17.19 -34.92 5.50
C ASP A 286 -17.10 -33.48 4.97
N VAL A 287 -18.16 -32.70 5.17
CA VAL A 287 -18.21 -31.29 4.77
C VAL A 287 -17.34 -30.45 5.71
N ILE A 288 -17.34 -30.76 7.02
CA ILE A 288 -16.46 -30.11 8.02
C ILE A 288 -14.98 -30.34 7.67
N ALA A 289 -14.58 -31.56 7.32
CA ALA A 289 -13.20 -31.85 6.93
C ALA A 289 -12.77 -31.10 5.65
N ALA A 290 -13.65 -31.05 4.64
CA ALA A 290 -13.42 -30.25 3.43
C ALA A 290 -13.33 -28.73 3.74
N PHE A 291 -14.13 -28.25 4.70
CA PHE A 291 -14.08 -26.85 5.17
C PHE A 291 -12.76 -26.52 5.88
N GLU A 292 -12.29 -27.38 6.78
CA GLU A 292 -11.00 -27.19 7.45
C GLU A 292 -9.85 -27.12 6.44
N GLN A 293 -9.85 -28.00 5.44
CA GLN A 293 -8.88 -27.97 4.35
C GLN A 293 -8.99 -26.68 3.52
N PHE A 294 -10.19 -26.23 3.18
CA PHE A 294 -10.41 -24.97 2.46
C PHE A 294 -9.90 -23.75 3.26
N ILE A 295 -10.17 -23.71 4.57
CA ILE A 295 -9.70 -22.66 5.47
C ILE A 295 -8.16 -22.67 5.54
N GLN A 296 -7.53 -23.84 5.65
CA GLN A 296 -6.07 -23.95 5.67
C GLN A 296 -5.44 -23.45 4.37
N VAL A 297 -5.94 -23.89 3.22
CA VAL A 297 -5.46 -23.43 1.90
C VAL A 297 -5.67 -21.92 1.74
N SER A 298 -6.87 -21.40 2.06
CA SER A 298 -7.15 -19.96 2.01
C SER A 298 -6.22 -19.17 2.92
N THR A 299 -5.98 -19.64 4.13
CA THR A 299 -5.06 -19.02 5.10
C THR A 299 -3.62 -19.03 4.60
N ALA A 300 -3.19 -20.12 3.96
CA ALA A 300 -1.85 -20.20 3.36
C ALA A 300 -1.67 -19.18 2.23
N VAL A 301 -2.66 -19.07 1.32
CA VAL A 301 -2.64 -18.06 0.25
C VAL A 301 -2.59 -16.65 0.84
N MET A 302 -3.43 -16.36 1.84
CA MET A 302 -3.43 -15.05 2.49
C MET A 302 -2.10 -14.77 3.19
N SER A 303 -1.46 -15.76 3.80
CA SER A 303 -0.15 -15.61 4.45
C SER A 303 0.95 -15.21 3.47
N VAL A 304 0.97 -15.79 2.27
CA VAL A 304 1.92 -15.40 1.21
C VAL A 304 1.69 -13.94 0.79
N LEU A 305 0.45 -13.55 0.56
CA LEU A 305 0.08 -12.17 0.19
C LEU A 305 0.41 -11.16 1.31
N LEU A 306 0.23 -11.58 2.56
CA LEU A 306 0.60 -10.83 3.75
C LEU A 306 2.12 -10.59 3.77
N GLY A 307 2.90 -11.63 3.47
CA GLY A 307 4.36 -11.53 3.30
C GLY A 307 4.76 -10.48 2.27
N PHE A 308 4.18 -10.52 1.07
CA PHE A 308 4.44 -9.50 0.03
C PHE A 308 4.07 -8.08 0.49
N SER A 309 2.92 -7.93 1.17
CA SER A 309 2.46 -6.63 1.67
C SER A 309 3.41 -6.04 2.70
N VAL A 310 3.96 -6.87 3.60
CA VAL A 310 4.96 -6.45 4.58
C VAL A 310 6.26 -6.02 3.90
N VAL A 311 6.73 -6.75 2.89
CA VAL A 311 7.94 -6.40 2.13
C VAL A 311 7.76 -5.07 1.40
N LEU A 312 6.61 -4.87 0.72
CA LEU A 312 6.30 -3.62 0.03
C LEU A 312 6.28 -2.42 0.98
N ALA A 313 5.67 -2.58 2.17
CA ALA A 313 5.66 -1.54 3.19
C ALA A 313 7.06 -1.22 3.73
N ALA A 314 7.88 -2.25 3.99
CA ALA A 314 9.24 -2.11 4.51
C ALA A 314 10.14 -1.34 3.54
N VAL A 315 10.18 -1.73 2.26
CA VAL A 315 11.01 -1.09 1.24
C VAL A 315 10.60 0.37 1.04
N GLY A 316 9.29 0.63 0.92
CA GLY A 316 8.76 1.99 0.78
C GLY A 316 9.12 2.89 1.96
N MET A 317 9.06 2.33 3.17
CA MET A 317 9.40 3.04 4.40
C MET A 317 10.89 3.37 4.52
N VAL A 318 11.78 2.39 4.28
CA VAL A 318 13.24 2.61 4.31
C VAL A 318 13.62 3.73 3.36
N ASN A 319 13.12 3.67 2.12
CA ASN A 319 13.40 4.67 1.10
C ASN A 319 12.92 6.06 1.55
N THR A 320 11.71 6.14 2.10
CA THR A 320 11.12 7.44 2.45
C THR A 320 11.73 8.05 3.71
N LEU A 321 11.97 7.26 4.76
CA LEU A 321 12.61 7.74 5.98
C LEU A 321 14.05 8.19 5.70
N SER A 322 14.79 7.43 4.90
CA SER A 322 16.16 7.80 4.52
C SER A 322 16.20 9.16 3.82
N LEU A 323 15.34 9.37 2.81
CA LEU A 323 15.29 10.64 2.10
C LEU A 323 14.78 11.79 3.00
N SER A 324 13.79 11.54 3.86
CA SER A 324 13.25 12.57 4.78
C SER A 324 14.31 13.06 5.77
N VAL A 325 15.10 12.16 6.34
CA VAL A 325 16.18 12.51 7.27
C VAL A 325 17.30 13.26 6.56
N LEU A 326 17.69 12.82 5.37
CA LEU A 326 18.73 13.49 4.56
C LEU A 326 18.32 14.92 4.17
N GLN A 327 17.05 15.14 3.82
CA GLN A 327 16.52 16.45 3.46
C GLN A 327 16.47 17.45 4.63
N ARG A 328 16.60 16.99 5.89
CA ARG A 328 16.51 17.82 7.10
C ARG A 328 17.83 17.89 7.88
N GLN A 329 18.95 17.56 7.24
CA GLN A 329 20.27 17.61 7.88
C GLN A 329 20.58 18.97 8.53
N ARG A 330 20.20 20.08 7.87
CA ARG A 330 20.39 21.44 8.42
C ARG A 330 19.57 21.69 9.69
N GLU A 331 18.31 21.24 9.71
CA GLU A 331 17.43 21.37 10.89
C GLU A 331 17.99 20.57 12.07
N LEU A 332 18.46 19.33 11.82
CA LEU A 332 19.07 18.48 12.84
C LEU A 332 20.42 19.05 13.32
N GLY A 333 21.21 19.65 12.42
CA GLY A 333 22.45 20.35 12.75
C GLY A 333 22.21 21.58 13.64
N LEU A 334 21.16 22.36 13.35
CA LEU A 334 20.77 23.53 14.16
C LEU A 334 20.34 23.12 15.57
N LEU A 335 19.56 22.03 15.71
CA LEU A 335 19.19 21.52 17.04
C LEU A 335 20.42 21.13 17.87
N ARG A 336 21.43 20.54 17.24
CA ARG A 336 22.71 20.22 17.90
C ARG A 336 23.51 21.46 18.27
N ALA A 337 23.49 22.50 17.43
CA ALA A 337 24.11 23.78 17.75
C ALA A 337 23.41 24.49 18.93
N LEU A 338 22.10 24.27 19.09
CA LEU A 338 21.30 24.73 20.24
C LEU A 338 21.46 23.87 21.51
N GLY A 339 22.37 22.89 21.50
CA GLY A 339 22.72 22.08 22.68
C GLY A 339 22.06 20.71 22.77
N PHE A 340 21.25 20.27 21.79
CA PHE A 340 20.74 18.90 21.79
C PHE A 340 21.87 17.89 21.56
N THR A 341 21.90 16.84 22.38
CA THR A 341 22.86 15.75 22.22
C THR A 341 22.53 14.90 21.00
N GLY A 342 23.53 14.20 20.45
CA GLY A 342 23.29 13.27 19.34
C GLY A 342 22.31 12.15 19.68
N SER A 343 22.29 11.68 20.94
CA SER A 343 21.31 10.70 21.42
C SER A 343 19.89 11.28 21.47
N GLN A 344 19.71 12.53 21.91
CA GLN A 344 18.42 13.21 21.89
C GLN A 344 17.88 13.40 20.47
N VAL A 345 18.74 13.77 19.51
CA VAL A 345 18.35 13.88 18.10
C VAL A 345 17.98 12.52 17.51
N ARG A 346 18.76 11.46 17.80
CA ARG A 346 18.43 10.10 17.35
C ARG A 346 17.10 9.62 17.93
N SER A 347 16.88 9.80 19.23
CA SER A 347 15.63 9.43 19.89
C SER A 347 14.45 10.22 19.36
N MET A 348 14.63 11.51 19.03
CA MET A 348 13.60 12.33 18.40
C MET A 348 13.19 11.75 17.03
N VAL A 349 14.15 11.40 16.17
CA VAL A 349 13.86 10.81 14.85
C VAL A 349 13.16 9.45 14.97
N VAL A 350 13.59 8.60 15.91
CA VAL A 350 12.95 7.29 16.16
C VAL A 350 11.53 7.47 16.69
N LEU A 351 11.30 8.42 17.61
CA LEU A 351 9.96 8.73 18.13
C LEU A 351 9.05 9.33 17.05
N GLU A 352 9.58 10.19 16.17
CA GLU A 352 8.85 10.72 15.02
C GLU A 352 8.40 9.56 14.11
N ALA A 353 9.31 8.64 13.80
CA ALA A 353 8.99 7.45 13.02
C ALA A 353 7.94 6.56 13.72
N ALA A 354 8.07 6.33 15.04
CA ALA A 354 7.15 5.55 15.85
C ALA A 354 5.73 6.13 15.89
N GLN A 355 5.60 7.45 16.04
CA GLN A 355 4.29 8.12 16.01
C GLN A 355 3.63 8.02 14.64
N MET A 356 4.42 8.12 13.56
CA MET A 356 3.94 7.96 12.19
C MET A 356 3.46 6.53 11.90
N ILE A 357 4.17 5.48 12.33
CA ILE A 357 3.74 4.08 12.14
C ILE A 357 2.45 3.77 12.89
N ILE A 358 2.30 4.25 14.13
CA ILE A 358 1.08 3.98 14.89
C ILE A 358 -0.12 4.72 14.26
N ALA A 359 0.04 5.97 13.84
CA ALA A 359 -1.02 6.69 13.13
C ALA A 359 -1.40 5.98 11.81
N ALA A 360 -0.40 5.50 11.07
CA ALA A 360 -0.60 4.72 9.86
C ALA A 360 -1.33 3.39 10.14
N ALA A 361 -0.96 2.71 11.22
CA ALA A 361 -1.51 1.42 11.59
C ALA A 361 -2.96 1.57 12.05
N VAL A 362 -3.28 2.60 12.84
CA VAL A 362 -4.66 2.91 13.22
C VAL A 362 -5.52 3.16 11.98
N LEU A 363 -5.07 4.03 11.08
CA LEU A 363 -5.80 4.31 9.84
C LEU A 363 -5.91 3.05 8.97
N GLY A 364 -4.83 2.31 8.81
CA GLY A 364 -4.78 1.11 7.99
C GLY A 364 -5.63 -0.03 8.52
N ILE A 365 -5.66 -0.24 9.84
CA ILE A 365 -6.52 -1.25 10.48
C ILE A 365 -7.99 -0.89 10.28
N VAL A 366 -8.37 0.38 10.50
CA VAL A 366 -9.75 0.83 10.28
C VAL A 366 -10.17 0.62 8.82
N LEU A 367 -9.35 1.07 7.88
CA LEU A 367 -9.62 0.88 6.45
C LEU A 367 -9.69 -0.60 6.09
N GLY A 368 -8.73 -1.40 6.57
CA GLY A 368 -8.68 -2.83 6.29
C GLY A 368 -9.89 -3.57 6.86
N ILE A 369 -10.37 -3.24 8.06
CA ILE A 369 -11.59 -3.84 8.62
C ILE A 369 -12.78 -3.52 7.72
N VAL A 370 -12.96 -2.26 7.32
CA VAL A 370 -14.06 -1.84 6.43
C VAL A 370 -13.99 -2.56 5.09
N TYR A 371 -12.85 -2.51 4.39
CA TYR A 371 -12.71 -3.14 3.07
C TYR A 371 -12.75 -4.66 3.13
N GLY A 372 -12.19 -5.27 4.18
CA GLY A 372 -12.21 -6.72 4.38
C GLY A 372 -13.62 -7.23 4.64
N TRP A 373 -14.39 -6.51 5.44
CA TRP A 373 -15.78 -6.80 5.71
C TRP A 373 -16.67 -6.66 4.47
N CYS A 374 -16.59 -5.51 3.79
CA CYS A 374 -17.33 -5.29 2.55
C CYS A 374 -16.94 -6.31 1.48
N GLY A 375 -15.64 -6.65 1.37
CA GLY A 375 -15.15 -7.68 0.44
C GLY A 375 -15.73 -9.06 0.75
N ALA A 376 -15.74 -9.49 2.01
CA ALA A 376 -16.32 -10.76 2.42
C ALA A 376 -17.82 -10.85 2.10
N ILE A 377 -18.60 -9.84 2.49
CA ILE A 377 -20.05 -9.82 2.20
C ILE A 377 -20.30 -9.76 0.69
N SER A 378 -19.49 -9.00 -0.06
CA SER A 378 -19.71 -8.86 -1.50
C SER A 378 -19.51 -10.16 -2.29
N VAL A 379 -18.70 -11.09 -1.76
CA VAL A 379 -18.43 -12.41 -2.37
C VAL A 379 -19.39 -13.47 -1.84
N PHE A 380 -19.61 -13.49 -0.53
CA PHE A 380 -20.25 -14.62 0.16
C PHE A 380 -21.65 -14.30 0.68
N GLY A 381 -22.10 -13.05 0.59
CA GLY A 381 -23.41 -12.61 1.09
C GLY A 381 -24.60 -13.24 0.37
N SER A 382 -24.41 -13.70 -0.88
CA SER A 382 -25.44 -14.39 -1.67
C SER A 382 -25.64 -15.85 -1.27
N LEU A 383 -24.86 -16.38 -0.32
CA LEU A 383 -25.05 -17.72 0.17
C LEU A 383 -26.33 -17.82 1.03
N PRO A 384 -27.11 -18.92 0.90
CA PRO A 384 -28.32 -19.11 1.69
C PRO A 384 -28.05 -19.01 3.21
N GLY A 385 -28.88 -18.26 3.92
CA GLY A 385 -28.83 -18.15 5.38
C GLY A 385 -27.78 -17.19 5.96
N VAL A 386 -26.94 -16.56 5.13
CA VAL A 386 -25.85 -15.69 5.58
C VAL A 386 -26.31 -14.25 5.82
N GLY A 387 -26.86 -13.61 4.78
CA GLY A 387 -27.29 -12.20 4.86
C GLY A 387 -26.17 -11.24 5.27
N LEU A 388 -26.53 -10.15 5.95
CA LEU A 388 -25.58 -9.15 6.45
C LEU A 388 -25.12 -9.51 7.87
N ILE A 389 -23.90 -10.00 8.02
CA ILE A 389 -23.28 -10.30 9.32
C ILE A 389 -22.25 -9.23 9.72
N PRO A 390 -21.97 -9.03 11.03
CA PRO A 390 -20.92 -8.13 11.48
C PRO A 390 -19.51 -8.62 11.09
N PRO A 391 -18.51 -7.73 11.01
CA PRO A 391 -17.13 -8.12 10.70
C PRO A 391 -16.50 -8.96 11.79
N THR A 392 -15.86 -10.06 11.41
CA THR A 392 -15.02 -10.84 12.34
C THR A 392 -13.63 -10.24 12.38
N VAL A 393 -13.22 -9.71 13.54
CA VAL A 393 -11.94 -9.01 13.70
C VAL A 393 -10.91 -9.94 14.36
N PRO A 394 -9.89 -10.43 13.62
CA PRO A 394 -8.88 -11.33 14.16
C PRO A 394 -7.83 -10.55 14.96
N VAL A 395 -8.13 -10.24 16.23
CA VAL A 395 -7.26 -9.46 17.13
C VAL A 395 -5.80 -9.95 17.15
N PRO A 396 -5.49 -11.26 17.19
CA PRO A 396 -4.09 -11.73 17.21
C PRO A 396 -3.30 -11.29 15.98
N ILE A 397 -3.91 -11.34 14.79
CA ILE A 397 -3.26 -10.93 13.55
C ILE A 397 -3.04 -9.41 13.54
N LEU A 398 -4.02 -8.63 14.00
CA LEU A 398 -3.90 -7.16 14.06
C LEU A 398 -2.79 -6.71 15.02
N VAL A 399 -2.68 -7.37 16.18
CA VAL A 399 -1.57 -7.13 17.12
C VAL A 399 -0.23 -7.50 16.48
N ALA A 400 -0.15 -8.66 15.81
CA ALA A 400 1.07 -9.08 15.13
C ALA A 400 1.51 -8.08 14.05
N VAL A 401 0.57 -7.59 13.23
CA VAL A 401 0.83 -6.58 12.19
C VAL A 401 1.32 -5.27 12.79
N LEU A 402 0.71 -4.82 13.88
CA LEU A 402 1.14 -3.62 14.58
C LEU A 402 2.57 -3.78 15.13
N VAL A 403 2.86 -4.91 15.80
CA VAL A 403 4.18 -5.20 16.37
C VAL A 403 5.24 -5.27 15.28
N VAL A 404 5.01 -6.07 14.23
CA VAL A 404 5.94 -6.23 13.10
C VAL A 404 6.17 -4.89 12.39
N GLY A 405 5.11 -4.13 12.13
CA GLY A 405 5.20 -2.82 11.52
C GLY A 405 6.04 -1.83 12.34
N VAL A 406 5.83 -1.78 13.66
CA VAL A 406 6.64 -0.96 14.58
C VAL A 406 8.10 -1.39 14.56
N VAL A 407 8.38 -2.69 14.64
CA VAL A 407 9.75 -3.23 14.60
C VAL A 407 10.45 -2.84 13.29
N ILE A 408 9.82 -3.09 12.14
CA ILE A 408 10.36 -2.73 10.82
C ILE A 408 10.64 -1.22 10.76
N THR A 409 9.72 -0.40 11.26
CA THR A 409 9.87 1.06 11.26
C THR A 409 11.05 1.54 12.09
N VAL A 410 11.14 1.06 13.32
CA VAL A 410 12.21 1.46 14.24
C VAL A 410 13.56 1.03 13.68
N VAL A 411 13.68 -0.22 13.23
CA VAL A 411 14.91 -0.74 12.61
C VAL A 411 15.30 0.09 11.39
N SER A 412 14.33 0.40 10.52
CA SER A 412 14.55 1.22 9.31
C SER A 412 14.98 2.66 9.63
N ALA A 413 14.49 3.24 10.73
CA ALA A 413 14.81 4.61 11.13
C ALA A 413 16.21 4.74 11.78
N VAL A 414 16.75 3.67 12.39
CA VAL A 414 18.00 3.73 13.15
C VAL A 414 19.21 4.09 12.29
N LEU A 415 19.35 3.48 11.10
CA LEU A 415 20.47 3.74 10.20
C LEU A 415 20.54 5.20 9.71
N PRO A 416 19.48 5.79 9.12
CA PRO A 416 19.51 7.19 8.70
C PRO A 416 19.65 8.14 9.89
N ALA A 417 19.03 7.86 11.04
CA ALA A 417 19.21 8.67 12.24
C ALA A 417 20.67 8.69 12.73
N ARG A 418 21.34 7.53 12.75
CA ARG A 418 22.78 7.44 13.08
C ARG A 418 23.62 8.25 12.11
N ARG A 419 23.39 8.12 10.80
CA ARG A 419 24.12 8.88 9.77
C ARG A 419 23.96 10.39 9.96
N ALA A 420 22.74 10.87 10.23
CA ALA A 420 22.48 12.29 10.46
C ALA A 420 23.25 12.84 11.68
N THR A 421 23.34 12.07 12.77
CA THR A 421 24.07 12.49 13.98
C THR A 421 25.60 12.48 13.83
N LYS A 422 26.14 11.82 12.81
CA LYS A 422 27.60 11.83 12.55
C LYS A 422 28.06 13.10 11.82
N VAL A 423 27.16 13.81 11.14
CA VAL A 423 27.49 15.08 10.48
C VAL A 423 27.70 16.15 11.57
N SER A 424 28.83 16.86 11.52
CA SER A 424 29.11 17.92 12.48
C SER A 424 28.15 19.11 12.27
N PRO A 425 27.79 19.86 13.33
CA PRO A 425 26.92 21.03 13.19
C PRO A 425 27.46 22.05 12.18
N VAL A 426 28.78 22.26 12.16
CA VAL A 426 29.46 23.17 11.23
C VAL A 426 29.30 22.68 9.78
N ALA A 427 29.55 21.39 9.53
CA ALA A 427 29.37 20.81 8.19
C ALA A 427 27.90 20.86 7.75
N ALA A 428 26.95 20.59 8.65
CA ALA A 428 25.52 20.64 8.36
C ALA A 428 25.03 22.06 7.99
N LEU A 429 25.68 23.11 8.51
CA LEU A 429 25.36 24.50 8.19
C LEU A 429 26.05 25.01 6.91
N ALA A 430 27.11 24.34 6.45
CA ALA A 430 27.91 24.75 5.30
C ALA A 430 27.41 24.26 3.92
N VAL A 431 26.44 23.34 3.85
CA VAL A 431 25.92 22.74 2.58
C VAL A 431 24.98 23.69 1.81
N ALA A 432 25.35 24.96 1.65
CA ALA A 432 24.59 25.95 0.86
C ALA A 432 24.88 25.82 -0.65
#